data_AF-A0A1I3FC80-F1
#
_entry.id   AF-A0A1I3FC80-F1
#
_cell.length_a   1.000
_cell.length_b   1.000
_cell.length_c   1.000
_cell.angle_alpha   90.00
_cell.angle_beta   90.00
_cell.angle_gamma   90.00
#
_symmetry.space_group_name_H-M   'P 1'
#
loop_
_entity.id
_entity.type
_entity.pdbx_description
1 polymer ?
#
loop_
_entity_poly.entity_id
_entity_poly.type
_entity_poly.pdbx_seq_one_letter_code
_entity_poly.pdbx_strand_id
1 'polypeptide(L)'
;MPKPLPVLSSCDGCGACCQTVSAPPFRIDHLVNEPQAKGVPIELVEEFMTTWYVRLQITESPCMWFDSEARKCRHYDIRPDACREFEINSPSCHAVREVWRLDD
;
A
#
# COMPACT_ATOMS: atom_id res chain seq x y z
N MET A 1 14.96 -14.57 21.07
CA MET A 1 14.50 -14.63 19.66
C MET A 1 13.13 -13.98 19.61
N PRO A 2 12.87 -13.01 18.71
CA PRO A 2 11.51 -12.51 18.53
C PRO A 2 10.58 -13.67 18.17
N LYS A 3 9.36 -13.64 18.69
CA LYS A 3 8.33 -14.65 18.43
C LYS A 3 8.04 -14.66 16.92
N PRO A 4 7.95 -15.82 16.25
CA PRO A 4 7.56 -15.86 14.85
C PRO A 4 6.15 -15.29 14.70
N LEU A 5 5.98 -14.35 13.77
CA LEU A 5 4.69 -13.72 13.48
C LEU A 5 3.71 -14.74 12.86
N PRO A 6 2.39 -14.56 13.07
CA PRO A 6 1.39 -15.41 12.45
C PRO A 6 1.47 -15.38 10.91
N VAL A 7 1.35 -16.54 10.26
CA VAL A 7 1.18 -16.64 8.80
C VAL A 7 -0.28 -16.34 8.46
N LEU A 8 -0.51 -15.36 7.57
CA LEU A 8 -1.84 -14.96 7.11
C LEU A 8 -2.20 -15.66 5.80
N SER A 9 -3.49 -15.93 5.62
CA SER A 9 -4.07 -16.47 4.38
C SER A 9 -4.61 -15.39 3.42
N SER A 10 -4.86 -14.17 3.91
CA SER A 10 -5.24 -13.01 3.09
C SER A 10 -4.72 -11.70 3.67
N CYS A 11 -4.80 -10.62 2.88
CA CYS A 11 -4.45 -9.26 3.33
C CYS A 11 -5.60 -8.56 4.08
N ASP A 12 -6.74 -9.23 4.26
CA ASP A 12 -7.92 -8.63 4.88
C ASP A 12 -7.69 -8.41 6.37
N GLY A 13 -7.99 -7.20 6.85
CA GLY A 13 -7.89 -6.88 8.27
C GLY A 13 -6.50 -6.44 8.75
N CYS A 14 -5.44 -6.50 7.94
CA CYS A 14 -4.12 -6.02 8.37
C CYS A 14 -3.77 -4.63 7.82
N GLY A 15 -3.99 -4.39 6.52
CA GLY A 15 -3.64 -3.12 5.88
C GLY A 15 -2.13 -2.81 5.85
N ALA A 16 -1.26 -3.79 6.11
CA ALA A 16 0.16 -3.57 6.36
C ALA A 16 0.86 -2.74 5.26
N CYS A 17 0.64 -3.07 3.98
CA CYS A 17 1.24 -2.31 2.86
C CYS A 17 0.74 -0.86 2.79
N CYS A 18 -0.47 -0.57 3.25
CA CYS A 18 -1.02 0.78 3.26
C CYS A 18 -0.45 1.62 4.42
N GLN A 19 0.07 0.99 5.48
CA GLN A 19 0.65 1.70 6.63
C GLN A 19 2.06 2.25 6.36
N THR A 20 2.70 1.88 5.24
CA THR A 20 4.10 2.22 4.95
C THR A 20 4.28 3.33 3.93
N VAL A 21 3.20 3.73 3.25
CA VAL A 21 3.22 4.74 2.18
C VAL A 21 2.06 5.70 2.37
N SER A 22 2.19 6.94 1.91
CA SER A 22 1.17 7.99 2.02
C SER A 22 0.22 8.07 0.81
N ALA A 23 0.68 7.60 -0.35
CA ALA A 23 -0.08 7.54 -1.59
C ALA A 23 0.16 6.17 -2.27
N PRO A 24 -0.75 5.72 -3.17
CA PRO A 24 -0.47 4.54 -3.98
C PRO A 24 0.84 4.76 -4.77
N PRO A 25 1.85 3.90 -4.60
CA PRO A 25 3.20 4.10 -5.15
C PRO A 25 3.27 3.71 -6.64
N PHE A 26 2.41 4.29 -7.47
CA PHE A 26 2.47 4.12 -8.92
C PHE A 26 3.80 4.62 -9.47
N ARG A 27 4.31 3.92 -10.49
CA ARG A 27 5.43 4.36 -11.30
C ARG A 27 4.92 5.31 -12.38
N ILE A 28 5.30 6.57 -12.24
CA ILE A 28 4.99 7.64 -13.19
C ILE A 28 6.30 8.36 -13.48
N ASP A 29 6.90 8.03 -14.62
CA ASP A 29 8.12 8.64 -15.12
C ASP A 29 8.05 8.78 -16.65
N HIS A 30 9.13 9.22 -17.29
CA HIS A 30 9.16 9.46 -18.74
C HIS A 30 9.11 8.17 -19.58
N LEU A 31 9.30 6.99 -18.97
CA LEU A 31 9.27 5.68 -19.62
C LEU A 31 8.01 4.89 -19.27
N VAL A 32 7.48 5.09 -18.07
CA VAL A 32 6.37 4.30 -17.52
C VAL A 32 5.27 5.21 -16.99
N ASN A 33 4.07 5.03 -17.53
CA ASN A 33 2.83 5.51 -16.93
C ASN A 33 2.02 4.29 -16.46
N GLU A 34 2.34 3.80 -15.27
CA GLU A 34 1.73 2.60 -14.72
C GLU A 34 0.21 2.72 -14.54
N PRO A 35 -0.36 3.84 -14.03
CA PRO A 35 -1.82 3.99 -13.94
C PRO A 35 -2.50 3.79 -15.29
N GLN A 36 -1.94 4.39 -16.36
CA GLN A 36 -2.45 4.22 -17.71
C GLN A 36 -2.32 2.77 -18.19
N ALA A 37 -1.15 2.14 -18.01
CA ALA A 37 -0.90 0.76 -18.43
C ALA A 37 -1.83 -0.25 -17.74
N LYS A 38 -2.26 0.05 -16.51
CA LYS A 38 -3.18 -0.78 -15.72
C LYS A 38 -4.65 -0.40 -15.89
N GLY A 39 -4.97 0.61 -16.71
CA GLY A 39 -6.35 1.06 -16.91
C GLY A 39 -6.99 1.63 -15.65
N VAL A 40 -6.20 2.31 -14.80
CA VAL A 40 -6.73 3.02 -13.64
C VAL A 40 -7.68 4.13 -14.12
N PRO A 41 -8.93 4.18 -13.62
CA PRO A 41 -9.87 5.24 -13.98
C PRO A 41 -9.30 6.64 -13.72
N ILE A 42 -9.57 7.59 -14.61
CA ILE A 42 -8.96 8.92 -14.56
C ILE A 42 -9.30 9.65 -13.26
N GLU A 43 -10.52 9.49 -12.76
CA GLU A 43 -10.99 10.02 -11.49
C GLU A 43 -10.17 9.52 -10.30
N LEU A 44 -9.68 8.28 -10.32
CA LEU A 44 -8.80 7.74 -9.28
C LEU A 44 -7.36 8.22 -9.45
N VAL A 45 -6.92 8.45 -10.69
CA VAL A 45 -5.62 9.11 -10.94
C VAL A 45 -5.67 10.52 -10.34
N GLU A 46 -6.67 11.32 -10.70
CA GLU A 46 -6.87 12.68 -10.17
C GLU A 46 -6.93 12.70 -8.64
N GLU A 47 -7.58 11.71 -8.01
CA GLU A 47 -7.64 11.57 -6.55
C GLU A 47 -6.24 11.57 -5.92
N PHE A 48 -5.30 10.76 -6.43
CA PHE A 48 -4.00 10.58 -5.78
C PHE A 48 -2.87 11.46 -6.31
N MET A 49 -2.98 12.06 -7.51
CA MET A 49 -1.83 12.71 -8.17
C MET A 49 -1.16 13.80 -7.34
N THR A 50 -1.95 14.64 -6.66
CA THR A 50 -1.40 15.71 -5.79
C THR A 50 -0.55 15.11 -4.66
N THR A 51 -1.09 14.15 -3.93
CA THR A 51 -0.39 13.45 -2.84
C THR A 51 0.83 12.71 -3.36
N TRP A 52 0.73 12.08 -4.53
CA TRP A 52 1.83 11.35 -5.16
C TRP A 52 3.01 12.27 -5.51
N TYR A 53 2.76 13.48 -6.00
CA TYR A 53 3.82 14.42 -6.37
C TYR A 53 4.69 14.83 -5.18
N VAL A 54 4.07 14.97 -4.00
CA VAL A 54 4.76 15.37 -2.76
C VAL A 54 5.05 14.19 -1.83
N ARG A 55 4.81 12.94 -2.24
CA ARG A 55 4.88 11.76 -1.36
C ARG A 55 6.20 11.58 -0.62
N LEU A 56 7.32 12.02 -1.20
CA LEU A 56 8.65 11.94 -0.57
C LEU A 56 8.85 12.99 0.54
N GLN A 57 7.96 13.98 0.62
CA GLN A 57 7.92 15.01 1.67
C GLN A 57 6.88 14.69 2.74
N ILE A 58 5.98 13.74 2.48
CA ILE A 58 4.97 13.29 3.45
C ILE A 58 5.61 12.23 4.34
N THR A 59 5.79 12.55 5.62
CA THR A 59 6.24 11.59 6.64
C THR A 59 5.08 10.83 7.28
N GLU A 60 3.84 11.28 7.06
CA GLU A 60 2.63 10.71 7.64
C GLU A 60 2.13 9.52 6.80
N SER A 61 1.87 8.40 7.48
CA SER A 61 1.04 7.30 7.00
C SER A 61 -0.28 7.29 7.78
N PRO A 62 -1.37 6.66 7.30
CA PRO A 62 -1.45 5.66 6.23
C PRO A 62 -1.64 6.23 4.82
N CYS A 63 -1.60 5.33 3.83
CA CYS A 63 -1.93 5.60 2.45
C CYS A 63 -3.33 6.16 2.35
N MET A 64 -3.52 7.17 1.49
CA MET A 64 -4.85 7.76 1.30
C MET A 64 -5.93 6.75 0.87
N TRP A 65 -5.56 5.64 0.22
CA TRP A 65 -6.46 4.54 -0.16
C TRP A 65 -6.71 3.52 0.95
N PHE A 66 -6.14 3.72 2.13
CA PHE A 66 -6.41 2.87 3.29
C PHE A 66 -7.83 3.12 3.83
N ASP A 67 -8.57 2.04 4.01
CA ASP A 67 -9.80 2.01 4.79
C ASP A 67 -9.41 1.57 6.22
N SER A 68 -9.44 2.50 7.17
CA SER A 68 -9.04 2.25 8.55
C SER A 68 -10.06 1.44 9.34
N GLU A 69 -11.34 1.47 8.95
CA GLU A 69 -12.40 0.71 9.62
C GLU A 69 -12.34 -0.76 9.19
N ALA A 70 -12.30 -1.02 7.88
CA ALA A 70 -12.19 -2.37 7.35
C ALA A 70 -10.73 -2.90 7.30
N ARG A 71 -9.75 -2.05 7.63
CA ARG A 71 -8.31 -2.33 7.60
C ARG A 71 -7.85 -2.96 6.27
N LYS A 72 -8.27 -2.38 5.16
CA LYS A 72 -7.99 -2.86 3.78
C LYS A 72 -7.73 -1.72 2.80
N CYS A 73 -7.24 -2.03 1.61
CA CYS A 73 -7.15 -1.05 0.53
C CYS A 73 -8.52 -0.88 -0.15
N ARG A 74 -8.98 0.35 -0.35
CA ARG A 74 -10.23 0.66 -1.08
C ARG A 74 -10.17 0.25 -2.55
N HIS A 75 -8.96 0.24 -3.13
CA HIS A 75 -8.73 0.00 -4.55
C HIS A 75 -7.77 -1.17 -4.76
N TYR A 76 -8.00 -2.28 -4.03
CA TYR A 76 -7.10 -3.43 -4.02
C TYR A 76 -6.82 -3.95 -5.43
N ASP A 77 -7.83 -4.16 -6.27
CA ASP A 77 -7.66 -4.81 -7.57
C ASP A 77 -6.85 -4.00 -8.59
N ILE A 78 -6.83 -2.67 -8.46
CA ILE A 78 -6.10 -1.76 -9.35
C ILE A 78 -4.77 -1.28 -8.76
N ARG A 79 -4.35 -1.85 -7.61
CA ARG A 79 -3.15 -1.42 -6.90
C ARG A 79 -1.87 -1.44 -7.77
N PRO A 80 -0.89 -0.56 -7.48
CA PRO A 80 0.42 -0.54 -8.15
C PRO A 80 1.19 -1.86 -7.98
N ASP A 81 2.16 -2.10 -8.85
CA ASP A 81 3.08 -3.23 -8.84
C ASP A 81 3.88 -3.27 -7.54
N ALA A 82 4.37 -2.12 -7.04
CA ALA A 82 5.03 -2.05 -5.75
C ALA A 82 4.15 -2.55 -4.59
N CYS A 83 2.82 -2.37 -4.66
CA CYS A 83 1.89 -2.94 -3.68
C CYS A 83 1.62 -4.44 -3.89
N ARG A 84 1.82 -4.98 -5.10
CA ARG A 84 1.67 -6.42 -5.41
C ARG A 84 2.91 -7.21 -5.02
N GLU A 85 4.07 -6.62 -5.26
CA GLU A 85 5.39 -7.14 -4.87
C GLU A 85 5.57 -7.15 -3.34
N PHE A 86 4.77 -6.39 -2.60
CA PHE A 86 4.65 -6.52 -1.16
C PHE A 86 3.89 -7.79 -0.78
N GLU A 87 4.53 -8.94 -0.97
CA GLU A 87 3.93 -10.26 -0.80
C GLU A 87 3.53 -10.54 0.66
N ILE A 88 2.38 -11.21 0.82
CA ILE A 88 1.89 -11.68 2.11
C ILE A 88 2.92 -12.62 2.76
N ASN A 89 3.17 -12.43 4.05
CA ASN A 89 4.16 -13.22 4.83
C ASN A 89 5.62 -13.08 4.37
N SER A 90 5.93 -12.16 3.44
CA SER A 90 7.32 -11.80 3.14
C SER A 90 8.01 -11.19 4.37
N PRO A 91 9.36 -11.18 4.42
CA PRO A 91 10.09 -10.51 5.50
C PRO A 91 9.65 -9.05 5.72
N SER A 92 9.37 -8.31 4.63
CA SER A 92 8.86 -6.94 4.70
C SER A 92 7.44 -6.87 5.28
N CYS A 93 6.54 -7.78 4.89
CA CYS A 93 5.19 -7.88 5.46
C CYS A 93 5.25 -8.11 6.98
N HIS A 94 6.09 -9.05 7.41
CA HIS A 94 6.33 -9.36 8.81
C HIS A 94 6.90 -8.17 9.58
N ALA A 95 7.97 -7.55 9.09
CA ALA A 95 8.58 -6.40 9.75
C ALA A 95 7.58 -5.26 9.96
N VAL A 96 6.73 -4.99 8.96
CA VAL A 96 5.71 -3.94 9.05
C VAL A 96 4.63 -4.31 10.07
N ARG A 97 4.11 -5.54 10.06
CA ARG A 97 3.12 -5.99 11.04
C ARG A 97 3.63 -5.93 12.48
N GLU A 98 4.91 -6.21 12.70
CA GLU A 98 5.56 -6.04 14.00
C GLU A 98 5.68 -4.57 14.41
N VAL A 99 6.22 -3.71 13.52
CA VAL A 99 6.39 -2.27 13.79
C VAL A 99 5.06 -1.60 14.15
N TRP A 100 4.00 -1.96 13.43
CA TRP A 100 2.66 -1.39 13.62
C TRP A 100 1.77 -2.18 14.57
N ARG A 101 2.29 -3.25 15.19
CA ARG A 101 1.55 -4.12 16.13
C ARG A 101 0.19 -4.58 15.57
N LEU A 102 0.19 -5.05 14.33
CA LEU A 102 -1.04 -5.41 13.62
C LEU A 102 -1.59 -6.79 14.01
N ASP A 103 -0.81 -7.57 14.76
CA ASP A 103 -1.10 -8.97 15.16
C ASP A 103 -1.41 -9.13 16.65
N ASP A 104 -1.52 -8.02 17.38
CA ASP A 104 -1.87 -7.99 18.82
C ASP A 104 -3.38 -8.15 19.06
#